data_AF-A0A9D8SAY3-F1
#
_entry.id   AF-A0A9D8SAY3-F1
#
_cell.length_a   1.000
_cell.length_b   1.000
_cell.length_c   1.000
_cell.angle_alpha   90.00
_cell.angle_beta   90.00
_cell.angle_gamma   90.00
#
_symmetry.space_group_name_H-M   'P 1'
#
loop_
_entity.id
_entity.type
_entity.pdbx_description
1 polymer ?
#
loop_
_entity_poly.entity_id
_entity_poly.type
_entity_poly.pdbx_seq_one_letter_code
_entity_poly.pdbx_strand_id
1 'polypeptide(L)'
;MINTELLRLKSARDSIRSKLVALGIAEDDDKLDTLAALLNEIQDNGAVDVSLKEGETYLIPRGYHSGAGKVSGIAGGGNYSLQEKEITPSEEIQTVSSDNGYYGLSEVTVRAIPAQYQDISEVTAIESDVLEKKSFVKSNGTMAEGTMKNNGYLEKTIDGLSITSCILPTGFISGGEVSLTEDIERALSVV
;
A
#
# COMPACT_ATOMS: atom_id res chain seq x y z
N MET A 1 -51.34 -20.75 -63.68
CA MET A 1 -51.24 -19.56 -62.80
C MET A 1 -51.33 -19.94 -61.32
N ILE A 2 -52.38 -20.64 -60.87
CA ILE A 2 -52.56 -21.00 -59.43
C ILE A 2 -51.37 -21.80 -58.84
N ASN A 3 -50.86 -22.82 -59.54
CA ASN A 3 -49.72 -23.61 -59.05
C ASN A 3 -48.41 -22.80 -58.94
N THR A 4 -48.21 -21.81 -59.81
CA THR A 4 -47.04 -20.94 -59.79
C THR A 4 -47.05 -20.04 -58.56
N GLU A 5 -48.20 -19.45 -58.23
CA GLU A 5 -48.34 -18.63 -57.02
C GLU A 5 -48.23 -19.46 -55.74
N LEU A 6 -48.74 -20.70 -55.74
CA LEU A 6 -48.63 -21.59 -54.60
C LEU A 6 -47.17 -21.99 -54.31
N LEU A 7 -46.34 -22.17 -55.35
CA LEU A 7 -44.91 -22.36 -55.20
C LEU A 7 -44.22 -21.09 -54.67
N ARG A 8 -44.55 -19.91 -55.20
CA ARG A 8 -44.00 -18.63 -54.75
C ARG A 8 -44.26 -18.37 -53.26
N LEU A 9 -45.49 -18.64 -52.79
CA LEU A 9 -45.88 -18.48 -51.39
C LEU A 9 -45.14 -19.46 -50.47
N LYS A 10 -44.93 -20.71 -50.90
CA LYS A 10 -44.13 -21.69 -50.14
C LYS A 10 -42.70 -21.23 -50.00
N SER A 11 -42.07 -20.80 -51.09
CA SER A 11 -40.69 -20.30 -51.08
C SER A 11 -40.54 -19.05 -50.20
N ALA A 12 -41.48 -18.10 -50.27
CA ALA A 12 -41.47 -16.90 -49.44
C ALA A 12 -41.62 -17.24 -47.94
N ARG A 13 -42.57 -18.12 -47.60
CA ARG A 13 -42.75 -18.61 -46.23
C ARG A 13 -41.49 -19.29 -45.70
N ASP A 14 -40.87 -20.16 -46.50
CA ASP A 14 -39.68 -20.90 -46.07
C ASP A 14 -38.47 -19.98 -45.89
N SER A 15 -38.35 -18.95 -46.74
CA SER A 15 -37.33 -17.90 -46.58
C SER A 15 -37.56 -17.08 -45.30
N ILE A 16 -38.80 -16.70 -44.99
CA ILE A 16 -39.15 -15.98 -43.76
C ILE A 16 -38.84 -16.86 -42.53
N ARG A 17 -39.27 -18.12 -42.53
CA ARG A 17 -38.98 -19.06 -41.42
C ARG A 17 -37.48 -19.22 -41.20
N SER A 18 -36.74 -19.49 -42.27
CA SER A 18 -35.28 -19.66 -42.19
C SER A 18 -34.61 -18.43 -41.56
N LYS A 19 -35.08 -17.22 -41.87
CA LYS A 19 -34.56 -16.00 -41.25
C LYS A 19 -34.93 -15.88 -39.77
N LEU A 20 -36.15 -16.23 -39.38
CA LEU A 20 -36.60 -16.19 -37.98
C LEU A 20 -35.84 -17.18 -37.09
N VAL A 21 -35.60 -18.40 -37.59
CA VAL A 21 -34.76 -19.40 -36.90
C VAL A 21 -33.34 -18.90 -36.76
N ALA A 22 -32.75 -18.33 -37.82
CA ALA A 22 -31.40 -17.79 -37.78
C ALA A 22 -31.22 -16.62 -36.80
N LEU A 23 -32.30 -15.88 -36.52
CA LEU A 23 -32.32 -14.82 -35.50
C LEU A 23 -32.62 -15.36 -34.08
N GLY A 24 -32.86 -16.66 -33.93
CA GLY A 24 -33.19 -17.30 -32.66
C GLY A 24 -34.56 -16.90 -32.11
N ILE A 25 -35.49 -16.51 -33.00
CA ILE A 25 -36.84 -16.09 -32.64
C ILE A 25 -37.81 -17.28 -32.68
N ALA A 26 -37.58 -18.23 -33.58
CA ALA A 26 -38.47 -19.36 -33.84
C ALA A 26 -37.70 -20.69 -33.96
N GLU A 27 -38.42 -21.81 -33.87
CA GLU A 27 -37.91 -23.17 -34.07
C GLU A 27 -38.15 -23.67 -35.53
N ASP A 28 -37.41 -24.71 -35.95
CA ASP A 28 -37.39 -25.20 -37.34
C ASP A 28 -38.74 -25.74 -37.83
N ASP A 29 -39.59 -26.21 -36.92
CA ASP A 29 -40.91 -26.79 -37.21
C ASP A 29 -42.09 -25.87 -36.85
N ASP A 30 -41.81 -24.63 -36.42
CA ASP A 30 -42.85 -23.67 -36.06
C ASP A 30 -43.81 -23.40 -37.22
N LYS A 31 -45.11 -23.46 -36.88
CA LYS A 31 -46.21 -23.16 -37.79
C LYS A 31 -46.35 -21.66 -37.98
N LEU A 32 -46.93 -21.27 -39.11
CA LEU A 32 -47.03 -19.86 -39.51
C LEU A 32 -47.75 -18.99 -38.46
N ASP A 33 -48.77 -19.54 -37.80
CA ASP A 33 -49.50 -18.84 -36.74
C ASP A 33 -48.61 -18.59 -35.50
N THR A 34 -47.75 -19.54 -35.14
CA THR A 34 -46.75 -19.39 -34.06
C THR A 34 -45.69 -18.34 -34.43
N LEU A 35 -45.18 -18.39 -35.66
CA LEU A 35 -44.23 -17.40 -36.18
C LEU A 35 -44.81 -15.98 -36.12
N ALA A 36 -46.10 -15.83 -36.47
CA ALA A 36 -46.79 -14.55 -36.42
C ALA A 36 -46.98 -14.05 -34.99
N ALA A 37 -47.28 -14.94 -34.03
CA ALA A 37 -47.36 -14.58 -32.61
C ALA A 37 -46.00 -14.11 -32.06
N LEU A 38 -44.93 -14.88 -32.31
CA LEU A 38 -43.57 -14.55 -31.87
C LEU A 38 -43.08 -13.21 -32.44
N LEU A 39 -43.43 -12.91 -33.70
CA LEU A 39 -43.13 -11.62 -34.32
C LEU A 39 -43.84 -10.44 -33.65
N ASN A 40 -45.10 -10.62 -33.22
CA ASN A 40 -45.86 -9.58 -32.52
C ASN A 40 -45.33 -9.30 -31.11
N GLU A 41 -44.63 -10.27 -30.51
CA GLU A 41 -44.02 -10.13 -29.18
C GLU A 41 -42.64 -9.48 -29.19
N ILE A 42 -42.05 -9.23 -30.37
CA ILE A 42 -40.77 -8.51 -30.47
C ILE A 42 -41.00 -7.06 -30.02
N GLN A 43 -40.45 -6.74 -28.85
CA GLN A 43 -40.45 -5.38 -28.33
C GLN A 43 -39.69 -4.43 -29.27
N ASP A 44 -40.31 -3.31 -29.62
CA ASP A 44 -39.60 -2.18 -30.22
C ASP A 44 -38.97 -1.34 -29.11
N ASN A 45 -37.64 -1.36 -29.06
CA ASN A 45 -36.83 -0.58 -28.11
C ASN A 45 -36.43 0.79 -28.69
N GLY A 46 -36.74 1.07 -29.96
CA GLY A 46 -36.46 2.34 -30.61
C GLY A 46 -34.98 2.70 -30.69
N ALA A 47 -34.65 3.97 -30.48
CA ALA A 47 -33.28 4.45 -30.35
C ALA A 47 -32.90 4.41 -28.87
N VAL A 48 -31.92 3.59 -28.53
CA VAL A 48 -31.44 3.42 -27.15
C VAL A 48 -30.13 4.16 -26.99
N ASP A 49 -30.16 5.25 -26.22
CA ASP A 49 -28.99 6.04 -25.88
C ASP A 49 -28.58 5.79 -24.43
N VAL A 50 -27.33 5.35 -24.24
CA VAL A 50 -26.79 5.00 -22.92
C VAL A 50 -25.40 5.61 -22.76
N SER A 51 -25.16 6.21 -21.60
CA SER A 51 -23.84 6.64 -21.18
C SER A 51 -23.32 5.73 -20.08
N LEU A 52 -22.08 5.26 -20.22
CA LEU A 52 -21.44 4.34 -19.28
C LEU A 52 -20.13 4.90 -18.75
N LYS A 53 -19.89 4.68 -17.45
CA LYS A 53 -18.60 4.91 -16.79
C LYS A 53 -17.66 3.72 -16.97
N GLU A 54 -16.36 3.93 -16.70
CA GLU A 54 -15.39 2.84 -16.67
C GLU A 54 -15.79 1.79 -15.61
N GLY A 55 -15.91 0.53 -16.04
CA GLY A 55 -16.36 -0.59 -15.21
C GLY A 55 -17.88 -0.80 -15.14
N GLU A 56 -18.70 0.12 -15.66
CA GLU A 56 -20.15 -0.09 -15.76
C GLU A 56 -20.49 -1.01 -16.94
N THR A 57 -21.50 -1.85 -16.75
CA THR A 57 -22.02 -2.75 -17.78
C THR A 57 -23.46 -2.37 -18.10
N TYR A 58 -23.81 -2.38 -19.39
CA TYR A 58 -25.17 -2.22 -19.86
C TYR A 58 -25.68 -3.51 -20.48
N LEU A 59 -26.81 -4.00 -19.97
CA LEU A 59 -27.54 -5.10 -20.59
C LEU A 59 -28.46 -4.54 -21.67
N ILE A 60 -28.11 -4.78 -22.93
CA ILE A 60 -28.95 -4.39 -24.07
C ILE A 60 -30.23 -5.26 -24.04
N PRO A 61 -31.43 -4.66 -23.94
CA PRO A 61 -32.67 -5.42 -23.95
C PRO A 61 -32.85 -6.20 -25.27
N ARG A 62 -33.45 -7.39 -25.19
CA ARG A 62 -33.89 -8.12 -26.39
C ARG A 62 -34.98 -7.34 -27.11
N GLY A 63 -35.06 -7.49 -28.43
CA GLY A 63 -36.05 -6.82 -29.26
C GLY A 63 -35.42 -6.12 -30.46
N TYR A 64 -36.23 -5.31 -31.14
CA TYR A 64 -35.80 -4.49 -32.25
C TYR A 64 -35.18 -3.18 -31.75
N HIS A 65 -34.03 -2.81 -32.33
CA HIS A 65 -33.39 -1.52 -32.12
C HIS A 65 -33.30 -0.80 -33.46
N SER A 66 -33.65 0.48 -33.50
CA SER A 66 -33.73 1.29 -34.72
C SER A 66 -32.37 1.54 -35.41
N GLY A 67 -31.26 1.18 -34.76
CA GLY A 67 -29.91 1.46 -35.26
C GLY A 67 -29.46 2.92 -35.12
N ALA A 68 -30.33 3.82 -34.65
CA ALA A 68 -30.03 5.22 -34.40
C ALA A 68 -29.52 5.50 -32.97
N GLY A 69 -29.66 4.54 -32.06
CA GLY A 69 -29.20 4.66 -30.67
C GLY A 69 -27.68 4.54 -30.54
N LYS A 70 -27.12 5.11 -29.47
CA LYS A 70 -25.69 5.14 -29.20
C LYS A 70 -25.37 4.69 -27.78
N VAL A 71 -24.40 3.78 -27.65
CA VAL A 71 -23.73 3.51 -26.37
C VAL A 71 -22.43 4.31 -26.35
N SER A 72 -22.35 5.30 -25.48
CA SER A 72 -21.17 6.14 -25.32
C SER A 72 -20.48 5.85 -24.00
N GLY A 73 -19.22 5.43 -24.06
CA GLY A 73 -18.32 5.62 -22.94
C GLY A 73 -18.05 7.10 -22.74
N ILE A 74 -17.75 7.51 -21.50
CA ILE A 74 -17.21 8.85 -21.26
C ILE A 74 -15.89 8.92 -22.04
N ALA A 75 -15.85 9.74 -23.10
CA ALA A 75 -14.64 9.94 -23.88
C ALA A 75 -13.54 10.51 -22.97
N GLY A 76 -12.34 9.94 -23.05
CA GLY A 76 -11.15 10.30 -22.29
C GLY A 76 -10.70 11.75 -22.48
N GLY A 77 -11.43 12.66 -21.86
CA GLY A 77 -11.29 14.11 -21.88
C GLY A 77 -12.41 14.80 -21.09
N GLY A 78 -13.16 14.06 -20.26
CA GLY A 78 -14.06 14.65 -19.31
C GLY A 78 -13.28 15.48 -18.29
N ASN A 79 -13.91 16.53 -17.76
CA ASN A 79 -13.43 17.16 -16.52
C ASN A 79 -13.49 16.09 -15.42
N TYR A 80 -12.44 15.29 -15.29
CA TYR A 80 -12.29 14.39 -14.15
C TYR A 80 -12.16 15.28 -12.93
N SER A 81 -13.16 15.19 -12.05
CA SER A 81 -12.99 15.74 -10.72
C SER A 81 -11.97 14.86 -10.03
N LEU A 82 -10.71 15.30 -10.05
CA LEU A 82 -9.61 14.67 -9.36
C LEU A 82 -9.41 15.39 -8.03
N GLN A 83 -8.99 14.64 -7.03
CA GLN A 83 -8.81 15.14 -5.68
C GLN A 83 -7.32 15.24 -5.34
N GLU A 84 -6.93 16.39 -4.80
CA GLU A 84 -5.67 16.51 -4.07
C GLU A 84 -5.88 16.03 -2.62
N LYS A 85 -4.98 15.19 -2.11
CA LYS A 85 -4.95 14.82 -0.70
C LYS A 85 -3.62 15.17 -0.08
N GLU A 86 -3.69 15.67 1.15
CA GLU A 86 -2.51 15.92 1.98
C GLU A 86 -2.51 14.95 3.16
N ILE A 87 -1.37 14.32 3.42
CA ILE A 87 -1.21 13.35 4.50
C ILE A 87 0.07 13.59 5.29
N THR A 88 0.01 13.39 6.60
CA THR A 88 1.18 13.50 7.49
C THR A 88 1.70 12.10 7.80
N PRO A 89 3.02 11.84 7.78
CA PRO A 89 3.57 10.57 8.25
C PRO A 89 3.07 10.19 9.65
N SER A 90 2.80 8.90 9.84
CA SER A 90 2.32 8.30 11.10
C SER A 90 3.00 6.94 11.28
N GLU A 91 3.03 6.45 12.52
CA GLU A 91 3.48 5.09 12.84
C GLU A 91 2.47 4.02 12.39
N GLU A 92 1.18 4.39 12.31
CA GLU A 92 0.12 3.50 11.87
C GLU A 92 -0.02 3.47 10.34
N ILE A 93 -0.57 2.37 9.80
CA ILE A 93 -0.85 2.23 8.37
C ILE A 93 -1.88 3.28 7.94
N GLN A 94 -1.56 4.01 6.89
CA GLN A 94 -2.44 5.01 6.29
C GLN A 94 -2.93 4.55 4.93
N THR A 95 -4.25 4.59 4.74
CA THR A 95 -4.88 4.31 3.44
C THR A 95 -5.30 5.63 2.80
N VAL A 96 -4.92 5.81 1.54
CA VAL A 96 -5.26 7.02 0.76
C VAL A 96 -6.10 6.59 -0.42
N SER A 97 -7.38 6.94 -0.38
CA SER A 97 -8.34 6.72 -1.46
C SER A 97 -9.03 8.03 -1.79
N SER A 98 -9.50 8.19 -3.03
CA SER A 98 -10.36 9.31 -3.40
C SER A 98 -11.68 9.28 -2.62
N ASP A 99 -12.26 10.44 -2.36
CA ASP A 99 -13.58 10.54 -1.75
C ASP A 99 -14.69 10.27 -2.77
N ASN A 100 -15.90 9.98 -2.27
CA ASN A 100 -17.05 9.72 -3.13
C ASN A 100 -17.35 10.94 -4.03
N GLY A 101 -17.55 10.68 -5.32
CA GLY A 101 -17.76 11.73 -6.32
C GLY A 101 -16.49 12.21 -7.03
N TYR A 102 -15.30 11.82 -6.56
CA TYR A 102 -14.05 12.00 -7.29
C TYR A 102 -13.69 10.77 -8.10
N TYR A 103 -13.10 11.01 -9.28
CA TYR A 103 -12.67 9.95 -10.18
C TYR A 103 -11.37 9.28 -9.72
N GLY A 104 -10.51 10.05 -9.05
CA GLY A 104 -9.15 9.65 -8.74
C GLY A 104 -8.44 10.72 -7.91
N LEU A 105 -7.22 10.40 -7.51
CA LEU A 105 -6.31 11.36 -6.89
C LEU A 105 -5.51 12.05 -7.99
N SER A 106 -5.48 13.38 -8.02
CA SER A 106 -4.58 14.15 -8.92
C SER A 106 -3.20 14.26 -8.31
N GLU A 107 -3.13 14.47 -6.99
CA GLU A 107 -1.89 14.66 -6.25
C GLU A 107 -2.05 14.11 -4.84
N VAL A 108 -0.97 13.51 -4.34
CA VAL A 108 -0.84 13.13 -2.93
C VAL A 108 0.38 13.83 -2.36
N THR A 109 0.14 14.85 -1.56
CA THR A 109 1.20 15.59 -0.87
C THR A 109 1.47 14.92 0.47
N VAL A 110 2.68 14.40 0.65
CA VAL A 110 3.13 13.87 1.93
C VAL A 110 3.88 14.98 2.68
N ARG A 111 3.36 15.36 3.85
CA ARG A 111 3.95 16.42 4.69
C ARG A 111 5.27 15.97 5.32
N ALA A 112 5.99 16.94 5.87
CA ALA A 112 7.15 16.67 6.70
C ALA A 112 6.80 15.72 7.87
N ILE A 113 7.76 14.90 8.25
CA ILE A 113 7.63 14.01 9.41
C ILE A 113 7.41 14.88 10.67
N PRO A 114 6.40 14.57 11.51
CA PRO A 114 6.22 15.25 12.79
C PRO A 114 7.48 15.24 13.65
N ALA A 115 7.83 16.40 14.22
CA ALA A 115 9.04 16.58 15.03
C ALA A 115 9.11 15.62 16.23
N GLN A 116 7.94 15.22 16.77
CA GLN A 116 7.84 14.24 17.85
C GLN A 116 8.46 12.88 17.52
N TYR A 117 8.47 12.47 16.24
CA TYR A 117 9.10 11.22 15.81
C TYR A 117 10.62 11.32 15.65
N GLN A 118 11.17 12.54 15.80
CA GLN A 118 12.61 12.82 15.81
C GLN A 118 13.07 13.39 17.16
N ASP A 119 12.19 13.44 18.17
CA ASP A 119 12.54 14.00 19.46
C ASP A 119 13.40 13.02 20.25
N ILE A 120 14.66 13.40 20.40
CA ILE A 120 15.67 12.69 21.18
C ILE A 120 16.23 13.60 22.27
N SER A 121 15.49 14.65 22.66
CA SER A 121 15.91 15.61 23.68
C SER A 121 16.16 14.98 25.05
N GLU A 122 15.58 13.80 25.31
CA GLU A 122 15.81 13.00 26.51
C GLU A 122 17.19 12.34 26.58
N VAL A 123 17.97 12.32 25.49
CA VAL A 123 19.33 11.75 25.50
C VAL A 123 20.25 12.61 26.37
N THR A 124 20.66 12.06 27.52
CA THR A 124 21.57 12.73 28.46
C THR A 124 23.04 12.35 28.28
N ALA A 125 23.34 11.32 27.47
CA ALA A 125 24.71 10.84 27.28
C ALA A 125 25.59 11.92 26.63
N ILE A 126 26.76 12.14 27.22
CA ILE A 126 27.82 12.99 26.64
C ILE A 126 29.05 12.15 26.25
N GLU A 127 30.02 12.77 25.57
CA GLU A 127 31.21 12.06 25.10
C GLU A 127 31.99 11.40 26.24
N SER A 128 31.98 11.97 27.46
CA SER A 128 32.65 11.34 28.61
C SER A 128 31.92 10.13 29.19
N ASP A 129 30.66 9.92 28.81
CA ASP A 129 29.81 8.83 29.34
C ASP A 129 29.87 7.58 28.45
N VAL A 130 30.26 7.76 27.19
CA VAL A 130 30.32 6.70 26.19
C VAL A 130 31.77 6.27 25.97
N LEU A 131 32.01 4.95 25.89
CA LEU A 131 33.33 4.37 25.63
C LEU A 131 33.97 4.91 24.35
N GLU A 132 35.30 5.03 24.34
CA GLU A 132 36.04 5.44 23.13
C GLU A 132 35.66 4.58 21.93
N LYS A 133 35.67 5.18 20.72
CA LYS A 133 35.35 4.50 19.45
C LYS A 133 33.91 3.99 19.33
N LYS A 134 33.04 4.26 20.31
CA LYS A 134 31.60 4.00 20.20
C LYS A 134 30.90 5.29 19.75
N SER A 135 30.19 5.20 18.63
CA SER A 135 29.37 6.30 18.13
C SER A 135 27.99 6.30 18.76
N PHE A 136 27.47 7.48 19.04
CA PHE A 136 26.11 7.70 19.52
C PHE A 136 25.53 8.98 18.92
N VAL A 137 24.21 9.12 18.98
CA VAL A 137 23.50 10.34 18.55
C VAL A 137 23.23 11.19 19.78
N LYS A 138 23.62 12.47 19.75
CA LYS A 138 23.34 13.43 20.81
C LYS A 138 21.90 13.93 20.76
N SER A 139 21.44 14.57 21.83
CA SER A 139 20.11 15.20 21.91
C SER A 139 19.82 16.25 20.83
N ASN A 140 20.84 16.75 20.12
CA ASN A 140 20.70 17.67 18.99
C ASN A 140 20.68 16.99 17.60
N GLY A 141 20.65 15.65 17.56
CA GLY A 141 20.65 14.87 16.31
C GLY A 141 22.03 14.66 15.67
N THR A 142 23.11 15.21 16.25
CA THR A 142 24.45 15.04 15.70
C THR A 142 25.09 13.73 16.16
N MET A 143 25.88 13.11 15.27
CA MET A 143 26.68 11.94 15.60
C MET A 143 27.93 12.37 16.36
N ALA A 144 28.27 11.68 17.45
CA ALA A 144 29.52 11.87 18.16
C ALA A 144 30.12 10.55 18.61
N GLU A 145 31.42 10.59 18.90
CA GLU A 145 32.18 9.46 19.40
C GLU A 145 32.45 9.63 20.90
N GLY A 146 32.33 8.54 21.66
CA GLY A 146 32.68 8.51 23.06
C GLY A 146 34.18 8.77 23.29
N THR A 147 34.50 9.19 24.50
CA THR A 147 35.86 9.51 24.98
C THR A 147 36.19 8.81 26.30
N MET A 148 35.24 8.06 26.88
CA MET A 148 35.49 7.30 28.09
C MET A 148 36.52 6.21 27.79
N LYS A 149 37.71 6.34 28.39
CA LYS A 149 38.75 5.33 28.28
C LYS A 149 38.27 4.01 28.85
N ASN A 150 38.55 2.92 28.15
CA ASN A 150 38.39 1.58 28.67
C ASN A 150 39.71 1.11 29.28
N ASN A 151 39.76 0.99 30.59
CA ASN A 151 40.95 0.56 31.33
C ASN A 151 41.00 -0.96 31.56
N GLY A 152 39.98 -1.69 31.11
CA GLY A 152 39.91 -3.15 31.27
C GLY A 152 39.86 -3.60 32.74
N TYR A 153 40.41 -4.78 33.02
CA TYR A 153 40.54 -5.33 34.37
C TYR A 153 41.79 -4.75 35.03
N LEU A 154 41.69 -4.25 36.27
CA LEU A 154 42.78 -3.62 36.99
C LEU A 154 43.23 -4.44 38.19
N GLU A 155 44.54 -4.71 38.25
CA GLU A 155 45.18 -5.31 39.42
C GLU A 155 46.18 -4.32 40.03
N LYS A 156 46.12 -4.12 41.35
CA LYS A 156 47.04 -3.27 42.11
C LYS A 156 47.49 -3.98 43.39
N THR A 157 48.77 -3.83 43.72
CA THR A 157 49.35 -4.31 44.97
C THR A 157 49.80 -3.12 45.84
N ILE A 158 49.60 -3.23 47.15
CA ILE A 158 49.99 -2.24 48.16
C ILE A 158 50.88 -2.93 49.18
N ASP A 159 52.05 -2.40 49.47
CA ASP A 159 52.99 -3.00 50.42
C ASP A 159 52.81 -2.50 51.87
N GLY A 160 52.07 -1.40 52.04
CA GLY A 160 51.78 -0.79 53.33
C GLY A 160 52.99 -0.19 54.07
N LEU A 161 54.18 -0.21 53.45
CA LEU A 161 55.42 0.38 53.95
C LEU A 161 55.86 1.57 53.07
N SER A 162 56.16 1.31 51.80
CA SER A 162 56.58 2.31 50.79
C SER A 162 55.43 2.79 49.92
N ILE A 163 54.45 1.93 49.70
CA ILE A 163 53.24 2.17 48.92
C ILE A 163 52.06 1.93 49.87
N THR A 164 51.46 3.02 50.34
CA THR A 164 50.32 2.99 51.28
C THR A 164 48.99 3.33 50.61
N SER A 165 49.00 3.66 49.32
CA SER A 165 47.80 3.93 48.53
C SER A 165 48.04 3.65 47.04
N CYS A 166 46.97 3.32 46.31
CA CYS A 166 47.01 3.21 44.85
C CYS A 166 45.97 4.15 44.22
N ILE A 167 46.32 4.75 43.08
CA ILE A 167 45.40 5.58 42.28
C ILE A 167 44.75 4.71 41.21
N LEU A 168 43.42 4.74 41.13
CA LEU A 168 42.68 4.12 40.03
C LEU A 168 42.59 5.09 38.84
N PRO A 169 42.80 4.60 37.60
CA PRO A 169 42.63 5.43 36.41
C PRO A 169 41.16 5.83 36.23
N THR A 170 40.92 7.02 35.70
CA THR A 170 39.58 7.47 35.33
C THR A 170 39.09 6.74 34.08
N GLY A 171 37.78 6.49 33.99
CA GLY A 171 37.16 5.77 32.87
C GLY A 171 36.49 4.47 33.31
N PHE A 172 36.15 3.63 32.34
CA PHE A 172 35.49 2.35 32.58
C PHE A 172 36.50 1.29 33.02
N ILE A 173 36.19 0.59 34.11
CA ILE A 173 36.95 -0.53 34.65
C ILE A 173 36.02 -1.73 34.65
N SER A 174 36.37 -2.80 33.92
CA SER A 174 35.51 -3.98 33.79
C SER A 174 35.48 -4.85 35.06
N GLY A 175 36.37 -4.56 36.01
CA GLY A 175 36.56 -5.24 37.28
C GLY A 175 37.96 -4.94 37.82
N GLY A 176 38.23 -5.26 39.08
CA GLY A 176 39.58 -5.13 39.60
C GLY A 176 39.77 -5.68 41.01
N GLU A 177 41.03 -5.93 41.34
CA GLU A 177 41.48 -6.47 42.61
C GLU A 177 42.62 -5.62 43.18
N VAL A 178 42.53 -5.29 44.47
CA VAL A 178 43.60 -4.62 45.21
C VAL A 178 44.06 -5.55 46.32
N SER A 179 45.31 -5.99 46.30
CA SER A 179 45.89 -6.91 47.28
C SER A 179 46.99 -6.24 48.11
N LEU A 180 47.10 -6.64 49.38
CA LEU A 180 48.26 -6.28 50.21
C LEU A 180 49.35 -7.33 50.06
N THR A 181 50.60 -6.90 50.01
CA THR A 181 51.75 -7.81 50.06
C THR A 181 52.10 -8.16 51.51
N GLU A 182 52.87 -9.23 51.70
CA GLU A 182 53.37 -9.68 53.00
C GLU A 182 54.51 -8.79 53.56
N ASP A 183 54.78 -7.64 52.95
CA ASP A 183 55.97 -6.83 53.27
C ASP A 183 55.92 -6.24 54.69
N ILE A 184 54.73 -5.85 55.19
CA ILE A 184 54.57 -5.45 56.60
C ILE A 184 54.86 -6.63 57.54
N GLU A 185 54.35 -7.82 57.24
CA GLU A 185 54.54 -9.02 58.08
C GLU A 185 56.03 -9.38 58.16
N ARG A 186 56.72 -9.34 57.01
CA ARG A 186 58.17 -9.55 56.95
C ARG A 186 58.92 -8.48 57.74
N ALA A 187 58.57 -7.19 57.61
CA ALA A 187 59.24 -6.12 58.35
C ALA A 187 59.06 -6.23 59.88
N LEU A 188 57.88 -6.68 60.34
CA LEU A 188 57.62 -6.89 61.76
C LEU A 188 58.33 -8.13 62.33
N SER A 189 58.53 -9.16 61.52
CA SER A 189 59.20 -10.41 61.93
C SER A 189 60.70 -10.28 62.22
N VAL A 190 61.32 -9.16 61.84
CA VAL A 190 62.76 -8.90 62.03
C VAL A 190 63.06 -7.95 63.20
N VAL A 191 62.04 -7.52 63.94
CA VAL A 191 62.12 -6.63 65.12
C VAL A 191 61.86 -7.43 66.39
#